data_AF-A0A1B2I7I2-F1
#
_entry.id   AF-A0A1B2I7I2-F1
#
_cell.length_a   1.000
_cell.length_b   1.000
_cell.length_c   1.000
_cell.angle_alpha   90.00
_cell.angle_beta   90.00
_cell.angle_gamma   90.00
#
_symmetry.space_group_name_H-M   'P 1'
#
loop_
_entity.id
_entity.type
_entity.pdbx_description
1 polymer ?
#
loop_
_entity_poly.entity_id
_entity_poly.type
_entity_poly.pdbx_seq_one_letter_code
_entity_poly.pdbx_strand_id
1 'polypeptide(L)'
;MNLSPTATIERVKRMEEEGIILDYRATVDPAKVGYYFSAILSFQTNYGNPDPVIDEIIKDIPEIVSSWSITGSNDFLLRCISSRWSFYRSCS
;
A
#
# COMPACT_ATOMS: atom_id res chain seq x y z
N MET A 1 -1.33 4.19 -32.38
CA MET A 1 -0.62 5.28 -31.67
C MET A 1 0.39 5.88 -32.63
N ASN A 2 0.36 7.19 -32.87
CA ASN A 2 0.97 7.82 -34.06
C ASN A 2 2.23 8.65 -33.73
N LEU A 3 3.10 8.13 -32.86
CA LEU A 3 4.36 8.79 -32.47
C LEU A 3 5.56 7.87 -32.74
N SER A 4 6.67 8.47 -33.15
CA SER A 4 7.97 7.79 -33.26
C SER A 4 8.40 7.23 -31.89
N PRO A 5 9.05 6.05 -31.81
CA PRO A 5 9.51 5.46 -30.56
C PRO A 5 10.33 6.42 -29.70
N THR A 6 11.18 7.24 -30.32
CA THR A 6 12.05 8.21 -29.65
C THR A 6 11.26 9.29 -28.90
N ALA A 7 10.20 9.82 -29.53
CA ALA A 7 9.37 10.86 -28.93
C ALA A 7 8.56 10.35 -27.72
N THR A 8 8.26 9.05 -27.68
CA THR A 8 7.56 8.43 -26.55
C THR A 8 8.49 8.24 -25.35
N ILE A 9 9.73 7.82 -25.60
CA ILE A 9 10.74 7.63 -24.54
C ILE A 9 11.08 8.97 -23.88
N GLU A 10 11.31 10.03 -24.65
CA GLU A 10 11.60 11.35 -24.10
C GLU A 10 10.45 11.89 -23.24
N ARG A 11 9.20 11.63 -23.66
CA ARG A 11 8.02 12.02 -22.89
C ARG A 11 7.91 11.27 -21.56
N VAL A 12 8.18 9.97 -21.55
CA VAL A 12 8.19 9.16 -20.32
C VAL A 12 9.29 9.65 -19.38
N LYS A 13 10.50 9.87 -19.89
CA LYS A 13 11.62 10.40 -19.10
C LYS A 13 11.30 11.76 -18.48
N ARG A 14 10.68 12.67 -19.23
CA ARG A 14 10.23 13.95 -18.69
C ARG A 14 9.17 13.77 -17.61
N MET A 15 8.25 12.82 -17.76
CA MET A 15 7.25 12.50 -16.74
C MET A 15 7.87 11.91 -15.46
N GLU A 16 8.97 11.16 -15.57
CA GLU A 16 9.76 10.70 -14.42
C GLU A 16 10.47 11.88 -13.74
N GLU A 17 11.12 12.76 -14.51
CA GLU A 17 11.81 13.97 -14.00
C GLU A 17 10.83 14.97 -13.35
N GLU A 18 9.61 15.10 -13.89
CA GLU A 18 8.54 15.94 -13.34
C GLU A 18 7.82 15.30 -12.14
N GLY A 19 8.17 14.05 -11.78
CA GLY A 19 7.52 13.31 -10.68
C GLY A 19 6.07 12.90 -10.97
N ILE A 20 5.65 12.91 -12.23
CA ILE A 20 4.34 12.40 -12.67
C ILE A 20 4.34 10.87 -12.62
N ILE A 21 5.45 10.25 -13.02
CA ILE A 21 5.71 8.81 -12.82
C ILE A 21 6.57 8.68 -11.57
N LEU A 22 5.99 8.07 -10.53
CA LEU A 22 6.65 7.95 -9.22
C LEU A 22 7.54 6.71 -9.13
N ASP A 23 7.09 5.58 -9.66
CA ASP A 23 7.87 4.36 -9.76
C ASP A 23 7.32 3.39 -10.81
N TYR A 24 8.04 2.28 -10.96
CA TYR A 24 7.56 1.09 -11.63
C TYR A 24 7.60 -0.10 -10.66
N ARG A 25 6.47 -0.75 -10.44
CA ARG A 25 6.36 -1.95 -9.60
C ARG A 25 5.75 -3.12 -10.36
N ALA A 26 6.28 -4.31 -10.08
CA ALA A 26 5.65 -5.56 -10.51
C ALA A 26 4.43 -5.84 -9.64
N THR A 27 3.27 -6.06 -10.26
CA THR A 27 2.08 -6.56 -9.57
C THR A 27 2.17 -8.08 -9.49
N VAL A 28 2.28 -8.62 -8.27
CA VAL A 28 2.36 -10.06 -8.02
C VAL A 28 1.02 -10.61 -7.54
N ASP A 29 0.72 -11.84 -7.92
CA ASP A 29 -0.45 -12.58 -7.42
C ASP A 29 -0.13 -13.17 -6.04
N PRO A 30 -0.76 -12.69 -4.95
CA PRO A 30 -0.45 -13.14 -3.60
C PRO A 30 -0.63 -14.66 -3.40
N ALA A 31 -1.61 -15.28 -4.10
CA ALA A 31 -1.86 -16.71 -3.97
C ALA A 31 -0.73 -17.56 -4.55
N LYS A 32 -0.02 -17.05 -5.57
CA LYS A 32 1.13 -17.75 -6.19
C LYS A 32 2.40 -17.66 -5.37
N VAL A 33 2.49 -16.68 -4.46
CA VAL A 33 3.64 -16.49 -3.57
C VAL A 33 3.36 -16.94 -2.12
N GLY A 34 2.28 -17.69 -1.91
CA GLY A 34 1.98 -18.33 -0.61
C GLY A 34 1.15 -17.48 0.36
N TYR A 35 0.60 -16.35 -0.06
CA TYR A 35 -0.33 -15.53 0.72
C TYR A 35 -1.77 -15.82 0.30
N TYR A 36 -2.47 -16.61 1.12
CA TYR A 36 -3.83 -17.07 0.83
C TYR A 36 -4.92 -16.30 1.57
N PHE A 37 -4.53 -15.46 2.52
CA PHE A 37 -5.47 -14.67 3.32
C PHE A 37 -5.22 -13.19 3.10
N SER A 38 -6.31 -12.46 2.84
CA SER A 38 -6.32 -11.00 2.82
C SER A 38 -7.34 -10.52 3.84
N ALA A 39 -6.96 -9.55 4.65
CA ALA A 39 -7.84 -8.90 5.62
C ALA A 39 -7.79 -7.39 5.44
N ILE A 40 -8.92 -6.74 5.74
CA ILE A 40 -8.99 -5.30 5.91
C ILE A 40 -9.28 -5.07 7.39
N LEU A 41 -8.37 -4.37 8.06
CA LEU A 41 -8.50 -3.99 9.46
C LEU A 41 -8.86 -2.51 9.53
N SER A 42 -9.83 -2.18 10.36
CA SER A 42 -10.15 -0.81 10.71
C SER A 42 -10.02 -0.62 12.20
N PHE A 43 -9.32 0.41 12.65
CA PHE A 43 -9.22 0.71 14.07
C PHE A 43 -9.38 2.22 14.33
N GLN A 44 -9.79 2.49 15.56
CA GLN A 44 -9.88 3.82 16.13
C GLN A 44 -8.64 4.05 16.99
N THR A 45 -8.08 5.24 16.92
CA THR A 45 -6.98 5.65 17.78
C THR A 45 -7.44 6.83 18.65
N ASN A 46 -6.92 6.87 19.89
CA ASN A 46 -7.12 8.06 20.74
C ASN A 46 -6.12 9.18 20.40
N TYR A 47 -5.22 8.93 19.45
CA TYR A 47 -4.21 9.86 18.97
C TYR A 47 -4.72 10.64 17.75
N GLY A 48 -3.99 11.71 17.38
CA GLY A 48 -4.35 12.52 16.21
C GLY A 48 -4.35 11.70 14.92
N ASN A 49 -5.09 12.14 13.91
CA ASN A 49 -5.12 11.51 12.60
C ASN A 49 -4.62 12.49 11.53
N PRO A 50 -3.48 12.24 10.86
CA PRO A 50 -2.58 11.10 11.02
C PRO A 50 -1.69 11.18 12.28
N ASP A 51 -1.29 10.02 12.80
CA ASP A 51 -0.30 9.90 13.88
C ASP A 51 1.02 9.34 13.30
N PRO A 52 2.11 10.11 13.33
CA PRO A 52 3.39 9.68 12.77
C PRO A 52 3.97 8.44 13.46
N VAL A 53 3.69 8.21 14.74
CA VAL A 53 4.16 7.02 15.48
C VAL A 53 3.45 5.77 14.96
N ILE A 54 2.14 5.87 14.72
CA ILE A 54 1.35 4.76 14.17
C ILE A 54 1.82 4.44 12.75
N ASP A 55 2.07 5.46 11.93
CA ASP A 55 2.58 5.28 10.57
C ASP A 55 3.95 4.61 10.52
N GLU A 56 4.86 4.92 11.46
CA GLU A 56 6.15 4.23 11.57
C GLU A 56 5.99 2.76 11.96
N ILE A 57 5.17 2.46 12.98
CA ILE A 57 4.91 1.08 13.40
C ILE A 57 4.30 0.26 12.28
N ILE A 58 3.36 0.83 11.51
CA ILE A 58 2.71 0.15 10.38
C ILE A 58 3.73 -0.20 9.29
N LYS A 59 4.67 0.71 8.98
CA LYS A 59 5.68 0.48 7.95
C LYS A 59 6.62 -0.68 8.26
N ASP A 60 6.83 -0.96 9.55
CA ASP A 60 7.70 -2.05 10.00
C ASP A 60 7.02 -3.43 9.96
N ILE A 61 5.71 -3.50 9.71
CA ILE A 61 4.95 -4.76 9.64
C ILE A 61 4.82 -5.19 8.16
N PRO A 62 5.59 -6.19 7.70
CA PRO A 62 5.63 -6.58 6.28
C PRO A 62 4.32 -7.17 5.77
N GLU A 63 3.46 -7.68 6.66
CA GLU A 63 2.13 -8.17 6.30
C GLU A 63 1.18 -7.04 5.89
N ILE A 64 1.43 -5.77 6.28
CA ILE A 64 0.61 -4.63 5.89
C ILE A 64 1.08 -4.13 4.52
N VAL A 65 0.26 -4.35 3.49
CA VAL A 65 0.56 -3.95 2.10
C VAL A 65 0.07 -2.56 1.75
N SER A 66 -0.87 -2.02 2.52
CA SER A 66 -1.41 -0.68 2.32
C SER A 66 -2.05 -0.15 3.60
N SER A 67 -1.85 1.14 3.86
CA SER A 67 -2.50 1.87 4.95
C SER A 67 -3.17 3.14 4.41
N TRP A 68 -4.30 3.49 5.00
CA TRP A 68 -5.04 4.71 4.70
C TRP A 68 -5.53 5.34 5.99
N SER A 69 -5.21 6.61 6.19
CA SER A 69 -5.87 7.47 7.17
C SER A 69 -7.21 7.94 6.61
N ILE A 70 -8.29 7.70 7.34
CA ILE A 70 -9.64 8.08 6.93
C ILE A 70 -10.27 9.04 7.93
N THR A 71 -11.08 9.98 7.43
CA THR A 71 -11.89 10.86 8.27
C THR A 71 -13.24 10.18 8.54
N GLY A 72 -13.61 10.01 9.82
CA GLY A 72 -14.86 9.36 10.18
C GLY A 72 -14.87 8.82 11.61
N SER A 73 -15.68 7.78 11.86
CA SER A 73 -15.67 7.10 13.15
C SER A 73 -14.41 6.26 13.36
N ASN A 74 -13.79 5.77 12.29
CA ASN A 74 -12.52 5.04 12.35
C ASN A 74 -11.42 5.95 11.80
N ASP A 75 -10.21 5.79 12.32
CA ASP A 75 -9.10 6.68 11.99
C ASP A 75 -8.17 6.08 10.93
N PHE A 76 -8.04 4.75 10.93
CA PHE A 76 -7.14 4.03 10.02
C PHE A 76 -7.80 2.80 9.40
N LEU A 77 -7.45 2.55 8.13
CA LEU A 77 -7.72 1.33 7.39
C LEU A 77 -6.39 0.69 6.95
N LEU A 78 -6.21 -0.59 7.23
CA LEU A 78 -5.05 -1.37 6.83
C LEU A 78 -5.49 -2.55 5.96
N ARG A 79 -4.77 -2.78 4.86
CA ARG A 79 -4.85 -4.03 4.12
C ARG A 79 -3.65 -4.89 4.49
N CYS A 80 -3.94 -6.09 4.98
CA CYS A 80 -2.92 -7.06 5.33
C CYS A 80 -3.06 -8.33 4.50
N ILE A 81 -1.93 -8.94 4.13
CA ILE A 81 -1.89 -10.27 3.53
C ILE A 81 -1.11 -11.23 4.43
N SER A 82 -1.55 -12.48 4.51
CA SER A 82 -0.88 -13.51 5.31
C SER A 82 -0.98 -14.89 4.69
N SER A 83 0.03 -15.72 4.96
CA SER A 83 0.04 -17.14 4.59
C SER A 83 -0.81 -18.00 5.53
N ARG A 84 -1.18 -17.48 6.71
CA ARG A 84 -1.89 -18.25 7.74
C ARG A 84 -3.00 -17.46 8.44
N TRP A 85 -4.15 -18.12 8.64
CA TRP A 85 -5.33 -17.56 9.31
C TRP A 85 -5.08 -17.09 10.76
N SER A 86 -4.11 -17.68 11.47
CA SER A 86 -3.79 -17.33 12.86
C SER A 86 -3.35 -15.88 13.07
N PHE A 87 -2.83 -15.21 12.03
CA PHE A 87 -2.41 -13.81 12.11
C PHE A 87 -3.58 -12.86 12.39
N TYR A 88 -4.77 -13.15 11.85
CA TYR A 88 -5.98 -12.34 12.07
C TYR A 88 -6.34 -12.21 13.56
N ARG A 89 -6.10 -13.26 14.36
CA ARG A 89 -6.36 -13.25 15.81
C ARG A 89 -5.39 -12.40 16.62
N SER A 90 -4.21 -12.09 16.08
CA SER A 90 -3.21 -11.28 16.77
C SER A 90 -3.42 -9.77 16.57
N CYS A 91 -4.18 -9.39 15.54
CA CYS A 91 -4.48 -7.99 15.21
C CYS A 91 -5.88 -7.53 15.66
N SER A 92 -6.69 -8.44 16.21
CA SER A 92 -8.00 -8.13 16.82
C SER A 92 -7.87 -8.01 18.33
#